data_AF-A0A2I0HT90-F1
#
_entry.id   AF-A0A2I0HT90-F1
#
_cell.length_a   1.000
_cell.length_b   1.000
_cell.length_c   1.000
_cell.angle_alpha   90.00
_cell.angle_beta   90.00
_cell.angle_gamma   90.00
#
_symmetry.space_group_name_H-M   'P 1'
#
loop_
_entity.id
_entity.type
_entity.pdbx_description
1 polymer ?
#
loop_
_entity_poly.entity_id
_entity_poly.type
_entity_poly.pdbx_seq_one_letter_code
_entity_poly.pdbx_strand_id
1 'polypeptide(L)'
;MGLDPTEDQRLGLGPTEDQRLELGPSGDLTMELGATEDQRFGFGPRGDLTMGLDPTEAERLGLAPVGDLTMGLGPTEDQRLGLGPVGDLTMGLGPTEDQRLGLGPRGDLTMGLGPTVDKRLGLGPVGDLTMGLGPTEDQRLGLGPRGDLTMGLGPTVDKRLGLGPVGDLTMGLGPTEDQRLGLGHVGDLLMGLGPTEDQRLGLGPGGNLTRRLGPGGDLTMGLDPAEDLRLGLGPVGELTMRLRPTEDQSLGLGP
;
A
#
# COMPACT_ATOMS: atom_id res chain seq x y z
N MET A 1 -5.74 39.93 -8.16
CA MET A 1 -5.79 39.72 -6.71
C MET A 1 -4.69 38.72 -6.43
N GLY A 2 -3.52 39.18 -5.97
CA GLY A 2 -2.37 38.32 -5.70
C GLY A 2 -2.46 37.81 -4.28
N LEU A 3 -2.52 36.49 -4.10
CA LEU A 3 -2.52 35.86 -2.79
C LEU A 3 -1.07 35.77 -2.29
N ASP A 4 -0.85 36.16 -1.04
CA ASP A 4 0.45 36.09 -0.38
C ASP A 4 0.79 34.61 -0.11
N PRO A 5 1.95 34.09 -0.57
CA PRO A 5 2.30 32.67 -0.41
C PRO A 5 2.54 32.21 1.03
N THR A 6 2.50 33.10 2.03
CA THR A 6 2.77 32.75 3.45
C THR A 6 1.53 32.54 4.34
N GLU A 7 0.31 32.70 3.82
CA GLU A 7 -0.91 32.49 4.62
C GLU A 7 -1.53 31.11 4.38
N ASP A 8 -2.07 30.52 5.45
CA ASP A 8 -2.92 29.33 5.41
C ASP A 8 -4.11 29.58 4.47
N GLN A 9 -4.13 28.90 3.33
CA GLN A 9 -5.24 29.02 2.40
C GLN A 9 -6.31 28.00 2.75
N ARG A 10 -7.58 28.44 2.76
CA ARG A 10 -8.74 27.57 2.87
C ARG A 10 -9.61 27.70 1.63
N LEU A 11 -9.82 26.60 0.92
CA LEU A 11 -10.66 26.54 -0.28
C LEU A 11 -11.79 25.55 -0.05
N GLY A 12 -13.03 26.00 -0.26
CA GLY A 12 -14.22 25.16 -0.23
C GLY A 12 -14.97 25.33 -1.55
N LEU A 13 -15.12 24.27 -2.34
CA LEU A 13 -15.94 24.29 -3.55
C LEU A 13 -17.16 23.38 -3.37
N GLY A 14 -18.33 23.89 -3.74
CA GLY A 14 -19.56 23.10 -3.75
C GLY A 14 -19.59 22.08 -4.91
N PRO A 15 -20.64 21.25 -4.98
CA PRO A 15 -20.78 20.24 -6.02
C PRO A 15 -20.91 20.88 -7.42
N THR A 16 -20.24 20.27 -8.40
CA THR A 16 -20.17 20.73 -9.79
C THR A 16 -19.98 19.54 -10.73
N GLU A 17 -20.24 19.68 -12.03
CA GLU A 17 -19.93 18.61 -13.00
C GLU A 17 -18.41 18.38 -13.08
N ASP A 18 -17.64 19.44 -13.37
CA ASP A 18 -16.18 19.40 -13.54
C ASP A 18 -15.45 20.34 -12.58
N GLN A 19 -14.40 19.86 -11.93
CA GLN A 19 -13.45 20.68 -11.17
C GLN A 19 -12.03 20.49 -11.66
N ARG A 20 -11.38 21.61 -12.03
CA ARG A 20 -9.98 21.63 -12.44
C ARG A 20 -9.24 22.76 -11.75
N LEU A 21 -8.10 22.44 -11.13
CA LEU A 21 -7.26 23.43 -10.47
C LEU A 21 -5.78 23.12 -10.70
N GLU A 22 -5.03 24.15 -11.06
CA GLU A 22 -3.57 24.11 -11.11
C GLU A 22 -3.04 25.24 -10.24
N LEU A 23 -2.40 24.90 -9.12
CA LEU A 23 -1.83 25.89 -8.20
C LEU A 23 -0.30 25.86 -8.28
N GLY A 24 0.29 27.05 -8.31
CA GLY A 24 1.73 27.23 -8.17
C GLY A 24 2.21 26.97 -6.74
N PRO A 25 3.51 27.24 -6.48
CA PRO A 25 4.09 27.08 -5.16
C PRO A 25 3.41 27.99 -4.11
N SER A 26 3.15 27.47 -2.91
CA SER A 26 2.46 28.20 -1.84
C SER A 26 2.83 27.63 -0.46
N GLY A 27 2.48 28.34 0.63
CA GLY A 27 2.48 27.83 2.01
C GLY A 27 1.33 26.83 2.24
N ASP A 28 0.77 26.74 3.43
CA ASP A 28 -0.13 25.63 3.77
C ASP A 28 -1.51 25.73 3.08
N LEU A 29 -2.16 24.58 2.81
CA LEU A 29 -3.53 24.51 2.26
C LEU A 29 -4.41 23.62 3.11
N THR A 30 -5.64 24.07 3.28
CA THR A 30 -6.77 23.19 3.56
C THR A 30 -7.79 23.31 2.44
N MET A 31 -8.28 22.18 1.94
CA MET A 31 -9.29 22.14 0.89
C MET A 31 -10.37 21.11 1.19
N GLU A 32 -11.62 21.49 0.99
CA GLU A 32 -12.76 20.56 0.96
C GLU A 32 -13.55 20.77 -0.33
N LEU A 33 -13.77 19.69 -1.08
CA LEU A 33 -14.50 19.73 -2.35
C LEU A 33 -15.71 18.82 -2.26
N GLY A 34 -16.86 19.36 -2.67
CA GLY A 34 -18.11 18.62 -2.79
C GLY A 34 -18.10 17.64 -3.96
N ALA A 35 -19.13 16.79 -4.02
CA ALA A 35 -19.24 15.75 -5.04
C ALA A 35 -19.25 16.29 -6.49
N THR A 36 -18.64 15.54 -7.40
CA THR A 36 -18.48 15.92 -8.82
C THR A 36 -18.53 14.73 -9.76
N GLU A 37 -18.61 14.95 -11.07
CA GLU A 37 -18.31 13.88 -12.03
C GLU A 37 -16.79 13.75 -12.17
N ASP A 38 -16.10 14.87 -12.43
CA ASP A 38 -14.69 14.87 -12.83
C ASP A 38 -13.84 15.85 -11.98
N GLN A 39 -12.82 15.34 -11.28
CA GLN A 39 -11.84 16.13 -10.52
C GLN A 39 -10.43 15.97 -11.06
N ARG A 40 -9.77 17.09 -11.42
CA ARG A 40 -8.37 17.08 -11.88
C ARG A 40 -7.55 18.20 -11.27
N PHE A 41 -6.53 17.82 -10.52
CA PHE A 41 -5.74 18.78 -9.77
C PHE A 41 -4.24 18.58 -9.94
N GLY A 42 -3.54 19.70 -10.10
CA GLY A 42 -2.08 19.78 -10.10
C GLY A 42 -1.62 20.81 -9.09
N PHE A 43 -0.82 20.42 -8.12
CA PHE A 43 -0.26 21.35 -7.14
C PHE A 43 1.25 21.37 -7.23
N GLY A 44 1.80 22.58 -7.34
CA GLY A 44 3.22 22.84 -7.19
C GLY A 44 3.71 22.61 -5.76
N PRO A 45 5.01 22.86 -5.50
CA PRO A 45 5.61 22.64 -4.19
C PRO A 45 4.87 23.39 -3.09
N ARG A 46 4.58 22.70 -1.98
CA ARG A 46 3.77 23.27 -0.91
C ARG A 46 4.33 22.97 0.46
N GLY A 47 3.93 23.77 1.45
CA GLY A 47 4.05 23.41 2.87
C GLY A 47 3.11 22.25 3.19
N ASP A 48 2.29 22.37 4.21
CA ASP A 48 1.37 21.31 4.61
C ASP A 48 0.08 21.36 3.79
N LEU A 49 -0.47 20.20 3.48
CA LEU A 49 -1.70 20.05 2.70
C LEU A 49 -2.68 19.15 3.43
N THR A 50 -3.87 19.67 3.69
CA THR A 50 -5.03 18.89 4.13
C THR A 50 -6.12 18.94 3.08
N MET A 51 -6.63 17.79 2.67
CA MET A 51 -7.65 17.69 1.62
C MET A 51 -8.75 16.67 1.97
N GLY A 52 -10.00 17.07 1.77
CA GLY A 52 -11.17 16.20 1.78
C GLY A 52 -11.90 16.28 0.45
N LEU A 53 -12.06 15.16 -0.25
CA LEU A 53 -12.84 15.08 -1.50
C LEU A 53 -14.05 14.17 -1.28
N ASP A 54 -15.24 14.70 -1.55
CA ASP A 54 -16.50 13.96 -1.57
C ASP A 54 -16.57 12.98 -2.76
N PRO A 55 -17.58 12.09 -2.84
CA PRO A 55 -17.68 11.12 -3.92
C PRO A 55 -17.59 11.74 -5.33
N THR A 56 -16.85 11.11 -6.23
CA THR A 56 -16.70 11.56 -7.62
C THR A 56 -16.66 10.38 -8.59
N GLU A 57 -16.95 10.57 -9.88
CA GLU A 57 -16.79 9.48 -10.85
C GLU A 57 -15.31 9.26 -11.18
N ALA A 58 -14.59 10.33 -11.53
CA ALA A 58 -13.17 10.26 -11.85
C ALA A 58 -12.33 11.31 -11.12
N GLU A 59 -11.23 10.87 -10.52
CA GLU A 59 -10.30 11.72 -9.78
C GLU A 59 -8.87 11.56 -10.27
N ARG A 60 -8.20 12.69 -10.53
CA ARG A 60 -6.79 12.74 -10.91
C ARG A 60 -6.05 13.82 -10.14
N LEU A 61 -5.07 13.42 -9.32
CA LEU A 61 -4.27 14.34 -8.53
C LEU A 61 -2.77 14.15 -8.79
N GLY A 62 -2.10 15.26 -9.10
CA GLY A 62 -0.66 15.36 -9.15
C GLY A 62 -0.13 16.33 -8.09
N LEU A 63 0.72 15.86 -7.19
CA LEU A 63 1.40 16.70 -6.21
C LEU A 63 2.91 16.74 -6.48
N ALA A 64 3.47 17.94 -6.51
CA ALA A 64 4.91 18.16 -6.38
C ALA A 64 5.35 17.94 -4.91
N PRO A 65 6.58 18.28 -4.50
CA PRO A 65 6.98 18.13 -3.11
C PRO A 65 6.05 18.86 -2.13
N VAL A 66 5.60 18.15 -1.09
CA VAL A 66 4.75 18.70 -0.01
C VAL A 66 5.47 18.50 1.33
N GLY A 67 5.19 19.34 2.33
CA GLY A 67 5.56 19.13 3.73
C GLY A 67 4.85 17.89 4.28
N ASP A 68 3.81 18.07 5.08
CA ASP A 68 2.95 16.97 5.50
C ASP A 68 1.65 16.93 4.71
N LEU A 69 1.13 15.73 4.47
CA LEU A 69 -0.13 15.54 3.72
C LEU A 69 -1.11 14.70 4.53
N THR A 70 -2.29 15.26 4.74
CA THR A 70 -3.46 14.54 5.24
C THR A 70 -4.55 14.56 4.18
N MET A 71 -5.04 13.38 3.80
CA MET A 71 -6.00 13.26 2.70
C MET A 71 -7.11 12.24 3.03
N GLY A 72 -8.36 12.64 2.82
CA GLY A 72 -9.52 11.76 2.87
C GLY A 72 -10.31 11.86 1.58
N LEU A 73 -10.41 10.77 0.83
CA LEU A 73 -11.13 10.73 -0.44
C LEU A 73 -12.32 9.78 -0.35
N GLY A 74 -13.47 10.26 -0.83
CA GLY A 74 -14.70 9.50 -0.89
C GLY A 74 -14.65 8.33 -1.88
N PRO A 75 -15.78 7.65 -2.07
CA PRO A 75 -15.95 6.65 -3.12
C PRO A 75 -15.70 7.24 -4.51
N THR A 76 -15.09 6.45 -5.41
CA THR A 76 -14.80 6.87 -6.79
C THR A 76 -14.90 5.71 -7.78
N GLU A 77 -15.26 5.92 -9.04
CA GLU A 77 -15.09 4.84 -10.04
C GLU A 77 -13.60 4.72 -10.42
N ASP A 78 -13.01 5.82 -10.88
CA ASP A 78 -11.66 5.90 -11.42
C ASP A 78 -10.74 6.84 -10.60
N GLN A 79 -9.76 6.31 -9.88
CA GLN A 79 -8.87 7.12 -9.05
C GLN A 79 -7.40 7.02 -9.45
N ARG A 80 -6.76 8.16 -9.72
CA ARG A 80 -5.33 8.24 -10.10
C ARG A 80 -4.57 9.30 -9.33
N LEU A 81 -3.65 8.85 -8.50
CA LEU A 81 -2.82 9.71 -7.65
C LEU A 81 -1.34 9.56 -7.98
N GLY A 82 -0.67 10.68 -8.22
CA GLY A 82 0.78 10.75 -8.39
C GLY A 82 1.35 11.79 -7.44
N LEU A 83 2.01 11.34 -6.36
CA LEU A 83 2.56 12.24 -5.36
C LEU A 83 4.09 12.21 -5.42
N GLY A 84 4.70 13.39 -5.46
CA GLY A 84 6.14 13.58 -5.35
C GLY A 84 6.67 13.23 -3.95
N PRO A 85 7.89 13.70 -3.62
CA PRO A 85 8.43 13.58 -2.27
C PRO A 85 7.55 14.28 -1.25
N VAL A 86 7.35 13.68 -0.09
CA VAL A 86 6.59 14.32 0.98
C VAL A 86 7.24 14.00 2.34
N GLY A 87 6.95 14.78 3.38
CA GLY A 87 7.24 14.47 4.79
C GLY A 87 6.41 13.28 5.28
N ASP A 88 5.39 13.52 6.09
CA ASP A 88 4.56 12.44 6.66
C ASP A 88 3.18 12.35 6.00
N LEU A 89 2.71 11.14 5.67
CA LEU A 89 1.38 10.90 5.04
C LEU A 89 0.40 10.29 6.02
N THR A 90 -0.79 10.86 6.02
CA THR A 90 -1.99 10.13 6.42
C THR A 90 -3.01 10.16 5.29
N MET A 91 -3.42 8.99 4.80
CA MET A 91 -4.38 8.90 3.70
C MET A 91 -5.47 7.86 3.99
N GLY A 92 -6.73 8.25 3.79
CA GLY A 92 -7.88 7.35 3.77
C GLY A 92 -8.60 7.44 2.43
N LEU A 93 -8.68 6.34 1.70
CA LEU A 93 -9.40 6.27 0.42
C LEU A 93 -10.63 5.38 0.56
N GLY A 94 -11.76 5.87 0.06
CA GLY A 94 -13.03 5.15 0.01
C GLY A 94 -13.00 3.95 -0.95
N PRO A 95 -14.15 3.29 -1.15
CA PRO A 95 -14.30 2.25 -2.16
C PRO A 95 -14.02 2.79 -3.57
N THR A 96 -13.36 2.00 -4.41
CA THR A 96 -13.06 2.38 -5.80
C THR A 96 -13.28 1.24 -6.77
N GLU A 97 -13.58 1.48 -8.04
CA GLU A 97 -13.46 0.41 -9.04
C GLU A 97 -12.00 0.24 -9.43
N ASP A 98 -11.40 1.29 -9.98
CA ASP A 98 -10.04 1.33 -10.51
C ASP A 98 -9.15 2.31 -9.71
N GLN A 99 -8.19 1.78 -8.95
CA GLN A 99 -7.30 2.60 -8.14
C GLN A 99 -5.83 2.48 -8.58
N ARG A 100 -5.21 3.63 -8.88
CA ARG A 100 -3.78 3.73 -9.22
C ARG A 100 -3.08 4.79 -8.38
N LEU A 101 -2.11 4.37 -7.58
CA LEU A 101 -1.34 5.25 -6.70
C LEU A 101 0.16 5.07 -6.92
N GLY A 102 0.84 6.19 -7.19
CA GLY A 102 2.30 6.29 -7.26
C GLY A 102 2.82 7.31 -6.25
N LEU A 103 3.65 6.87 -5.31
CA LEU A 103 4.27 7.74 -4.31
C LEU A 103 5.79 7.79 -4.48
N GLY A 104 6.34 9.00 -4.43
CA GLY A 104 7.78 9.25 -4.37
C GLY A 104 8.39 8.93 -2.99
N PRO A 105 9.69 9.27 -2.80
CA PRO A 105 10.39 9.07 -1.54
C PRO A 105 9.75 9.86 -0.38
N ARG A 106 9.70 9.28 0.82
CA ARG A 106 8.91 9.88 1.91
C ARG A 106 9.45 9.61 3.33
N GLY A 107 9.01 10.41 4.30
CA GLY A 107 9.06 10.12 5.74
C GLY A 107 8.11 8.98 6.11
N ASP A 108 7.25 9.14 7.12
CA ASP A 108 6.35 8.07 7.56
C ASP A 108 5.03 8.06 6.77
N LEU A 109 4.39 6.89 6.69
CA LEU A 109 3.21 6.68 5.86
C LEU A 109 2.17 5.85 6.58
N THR A 110 0.98 6.41 6.77
CA THR A 110 -0.21 5.68 7.23
C THR A 110 -1.30 5.74 6.16
N MET A 111 -1.78 4.57 5.72
CA MET A 111 -2.82 4.46 4.70
C MET A 111 -3.89 3.43 5.03
N GLY A 112 -5.14 3.82 4.82
CA GLY A 112 -6.29 2.91 4.75
C GLY A 112 -6.94 3.02 3.38
N LEU A 113 -6.99 1.92 2.63
CA LEU A 113 -7.67 1.87 1.33
C LEU A 113 -8.91 0.99 1.41
N GLY A 114 -10.04 1.49 0.94
CA GLY A 114 -11.30 0.77 0.89
C GLY A 114 -11.29 -0.44 -0.06
N PRO A 115 -12.46 -1.10 -0.19
CA PRO A 115 -12.68 -2.16 -1.17
C PRO A 115 -12.40 -1.65 -2.59
N THR A 116 -11.82 -2.49 -3.44
CA THR A 116 -11.49 -2.11 -4.82
C THR A 116 -11.72 -3.25 -5.80
N VAL A 117 -11.99 -3.01 -7.08
CA VAL A 117 -11.92 -4.08 -8.09
C VAL A 117 -10.45 -4.27 -8.48
N ASP A 118 -9.85 -3.24 -9.07
CA ASP A 118 -8.47 -3.23 -9.54
C ASP A 118 -7.60 -2.24 -8.75
N LYS A 119 -6.57 -2.73 -8.06
CA LYS A 119 -5.66 -1.91 -7.26
C LYS A 119 -4.22 -2.03 -7.73
N ARG A 120 -3.61 -0.88 -8.07
CA ARG A 120 -2.19 -0.77 -8.42
C ARG A 120 -1.48 0.27 -7.57
N LEU A 121 -0.50 -0.17 -6.80
CA LEU A 121 0.30 0.67 -5.93
C LEU A 121 1.79 0.55 -6.25
N GLY A 122 2.44 1.69 -6.46
CA GLY A 122 3.89 1.82 -6.52
C GLY A 122 4.37 2.79 -5.46
N LEU A 123 5.15 2.31 -4.49
CA LEU A 123 5.77 3.16 -3.47
C LEU A 123 7.28 3.21 -3.68
N GLY A 124 7.84 4.42 -3.68
CA GLY A 124 9.28 4.66 -3.58
C GLY A 124 9.85 4.28 -2.22
N PRO A 125 11.08 4.72 -1.91
CA PRO A 125 11.69 4.53 -0.59
C PRO A 125 10.93 5.29 0.50
N VAL A 126 10.70 4.67 1.65
CA VAL A 126 9.93 5.29 2.75
C VAL A 126 10.57 5.00 4.11
N GLY A 127 10.26 5.80 5.15
CA GLY A 127 10.47 5.48 6.57
C GLY A 127 9.61 4.29 7.03
N ASP A 128 8.64 4.50 7.92
CA ASP A 128 7.86 3.41 8.54
C ASP A 128 6.41 3.33 8.03
N LEU A 129 5.91 2.12 7.68
CA LEU A 129 4.59 1.90 7.01
C LEU A 129 3.53 1.39 7.96
N THR A 130 2.51 2.22 8.10
CA THR A 130 1.11 1.91 8.37
C THR A 130 0.24 1.52 7.16
N MET A 131 -0.10 0.27 6.82
CA MET A 131 -1.05 0.02 5.71
C MET A 131 -2.16 -1.00 5.99
N GLY A 132 -3.41 -0.61 5.73
CA GLY A 132 -4.57 -1.50 5.66
C GLY A 132 -5.28 -1.42 4.31
N LEU A 133 -5.44 -2.55 3.63
CA LEU A 133 -6.19 -2.64 2.37
C LEU A 133 -7.46 -3.48 2.56
N GLY A 134 -8.60 -2.94 2.12
CA GLY A 134 -9.86 -3.67 2.04
C GLY A 134 -9.85 -4.80 1.00
N PRO A 135 -10.98 -5.51 0.85
CA PRO A 135 -11.14 -6.56 -0.16
C PRO A 135 -10.82 -6.06 -1.56
N THR A 136 -10.22 -6.90 -2.41
CA THR A 136 -9.93 -6.52 -3.80
C THR A 136 -10.10 -7.70 -4.75
N GLU A 137 -10.44 -7.51 -6.03
CA GLU A 137 -10.37 -8.61 -7.00
C GLU A 137 -8.91 -8.79 -7.43
N ASP A 138 -8.33 -7.77 -8.05
CA ASP A 138 -6.96 -7.76 -8.56
C ASP A 138 -6.07 -6.77 -7.82
N GLN A 139 -5.07 -7.26 -7.08
CA GLN A 139 -4.16 -6.43 -6.32
C GLN A 139 -2.70 -6.56 -6.78
N ARG A 140 -2.09 -5.43 -7.16
CA ARG A 140 -0.67 -5.34 -7.53
C ARG A 140 0.05 -4.26 -6.74
N LEU A 141 0.99 -4.67 -5.92
CA LEU A 141 1.77 -3.79 -5.07
C LEU A 141 3.27 -3.95 -5.36
N GLY A 142 3.96 -2.83 -5.57
CA GLY A 142 5.42 -2.77 -5.65
C GLY A 142 5.94 -1.73 -4.67
N LEU A 143 6.65 -2.15 -3.63
CA LEU A 143 7.20 -1.26 -2.62
C LEU A 143 8.72 -1.26 -2.69
N GLY A 144 9.30 -0.05 -2.68
CA GLY A 144 10.74 0.16 -2.61
C GLY A 144 11.35 -0.19 -1.24
N PRO A 145 12.64 0.14 -1.04
CA PRO A 145 13.32 -0.05 0.23
C PRO A 145 12.65 0.71 1.36
N ARG A 146 12.63 0.13 2.57
CA ARG A 146 11.92 0.73 3.69
C ARG A 146 12.58 0.44 5.05
N GLY A 147 12.27 1.27 6.05
CA GLY A 147 12.39 0.93 7.47
C GLY A 147 11.40 -0.18 7.85
N ASP A 148 10.52 0.09 8.81
CA ASP A 148 9.58 -0.92 9.30
C ASP A 148 8.27 -0.93 8.49
N LEU A 149 7.66 -2.10 8.35
CA LEU A 149 6.46 -2.30 7.54
C LEU A 149 5.43 -3.14 8.31
N THR A 150 4.29 -2.51 8.61
CA THR A 150 3.09 -3.19 9.09
C THR A 150 1.99 -3.13 8.03
N MET A 151 1.52 -4.31 7.59
CA MET A 151 0.50 -4.40 6.55
C MET A 151 -0.60 -5.42 6.86
N GLY A 152 -1.85 -4.99 6.71
CA GLY A 152 -3.02 -5.87 6.66
C GLY A 152 -3.67 -5.83 5.28
N LEU A 153 -3.77 -6.97 4.61
CA LEU A 153 -4.42 -7.09 3.31
C LEU A 153 -5.70 -7.93 3.44
N GLY A 154 -6.82 -7.38 2.98
CA GLY A 154 -8.10 -8.07 2.93
C GLY A 154 -8.12 -9.28 1.99
N PRO A 155 -9.29 -9.93 1.87
CA PRO A 155 -9.52 -10.98 0.89
C PRO A 155 -9.20 -10.49 -0.53
N THR A 156 -8.62 -11.37 -1.36
CA THR A 156 -8.29 -11.02 -2.75
C THR A 156 -8.53 -12.19 -3.69
N VAL A 157 -8.85 -11.99 -4.96
CA VAL A 157 -8.81 -13.08 -5.95
C VAL A 157 -7.36 -13.29 -6.38
N ASP A 158 -6.79 -12.27 -7.02
CA ASP A 158 -5.42 -12.29 -7.54
C ASP A 158 -4.52 -11.28 -6.81
N LYS A 159 -3.48 -11.78 -6.12
CA LYS A 159 -2.55 -10.95 -5.35
C LYS A 159 -1.12 -11.07 -5.86
N ARG A 160 -0.52 -9.92 -6.20
CA ARG A 160 0.91 -9.79 -6.53
C ARG A 160 1.57 -8.73 -5.68
N LEU A 161 2.56 -9.13 -4.89
CA LEU A 161 3.33 -8.24 -4.05
C LEU A 161 4.82 -8.41 -4.33
N GLY A 162 5.50 -7.30 -4.63
CA GLY A 162 6.95 -7.19 -4.64
C GLY A 162 7.41 -6.20 -3.58
N LEU A 163 8.26 -6.65 -2.67
CA LEU A 163 8.90 -5.81 -1.66
C LEU A 163 10.40 -5.74 -1.91
N GLY A 164 10.95 -4.53 -1.86
CA GLY A 164 12.38 -4.29 -1.75
C GLY A 164 12.91 -4.69 -0.36
N PRO A 165 14.14 -4.27 -0.01
CA PRO A 165 14.70 -4.44 1.32
C PRO A 165 13.84 -3.76 2.39
N VAL A 166 13.57 -4.47 3.49
CA VAL A 166 12.79 -3.97 4.64
C VAL A 166 13.61 -4.20 5.91
N GLY A 167 13.46 -3.31 6.90
CA GLY A 167 13.88 -3.54 8.28
C GLY A 167 13.05 -4.67 8.88
N ASP A 168 12.02 -4.34 9.65
CA ASP A 168 11.10 -5.34 10.19
C ASP A 168 9.77 -5.37 9.43
N LEU A 169 9.26 -6.58 9.18
CA LEU A 169 8.03 -6.83 8.42
C LEU A 169 7.00 -7.60 9.23
N THR A 170 5.88 -6.95 9.56
CA THR A 170 4.67 -7.60 10.06
C THR A 170 3.57 -7.55 9.01
N MET A 171 3.10 -8.73 8.58
CA MET A 171 2.11 -8.84 7.52
C MET A 171 1.00 -9.85 7.82
N GLY A 172 -0.25 -9.43 7.67
CA GLY A 172 -1.43 -10.29 7.66
C GLY A 172 -2.10 -10.27 6.29
N LEU A 173 -2.24 -11.42 5.65
CA LEU A 173 -2.94 -11.57 4.38
C LEU A 173 -4.23 -12.36 4.59
N GLY A 174 -5.36 -11.79 4.15
CA GLY A 174 -6.65 -12.46 4.10
C GLY A 174 -6.67 -13.61 3.07
N PRO A 175 -7.82 -14.32 2.97
CA PRO A 175 -8.01 -15.39 1.99
C PRO A 175 -7.68 -14.94 0.57
N THR A 176 -7.09 -15.80 -0.24
CA THR A 176 -6.77 -15.50 -1.64
C THR A 176 -6.93 -16.72 -2.53
N GLU A 177 -7.30 -16.55 -3.81
CA GLU A 177 -7.25 -17.66 -4.77
C GLU A 177 -5.81 -17.84 -5.24
N ASP A 178 -5.27 -16.82 -5.92
CA ASP A 178 -3.92 -16.81 -6.49
C ASP A 178 -3.01 -15.80 -5.79
N GLN A 179 -1.94 -16.28 -5.15
CA GLN A 179 -1.00 -15.41 -4.41
C GLN A 179 0.44 -15.55 -4.87
N ARG A 180 1.06 -14.41 -5.23
CA ARG A 180 2.49 -14.31 -5.56
C ARG A 180 3.17 -13.24 -4.73
N LEU A 181 4.06 -13.64 -3.83
CA LEU A 181 4.86 -12.72 -3.02
C LEU A 181 6.35 -12.89 -3.37
N GLY A 182 7.02 -11.77 -3.64
CA GLY A 182 8.47 -11.68 -3.74
C GLY A 182 8.98 -10.68 -2.73
N LEU A 183 9.72 -11.14 -1.72
CA LEU A 183 10.32 -10.29 -0.70
C LEU A 183 11.83 -10.22 -0.94
N GLY A 184 12.39 -9.01 -0.89
CA GLY A 184 13.83 -8.78 -0.86
C GLY A 184 14.44 -9.19 0.49
N HIS A 185 15.53 -8.52 0.86
CA HIS A 185 16.14 -8.69 2.18
C HIS A 185 15.17 -8.20 3.27
N VAL A 186 14.98 -8.97 4.33
CA VAL A 186 14.14 -8.59 5.48
C VAL A 186 14.94 -8.82 6.76
N GLY A 187 14.94 -7.86 7.68
CA GLY A 187 15.46 -8.05 9.04
C GLY A 187 14.69 -9.14 9.76
N ASP A 188 13.61 -8.78 10.47
CA ASP A 188 12.69 -9.77 11.05
C ASP A 188 11.36 -9.84 10.29
N LEU A 189 10.84 -11.06 10.10
CA LEU A 189 9.57 -11.31 9.42
C LEU A 189 8.58 -12.02 10.33
N LEU A 190 7.42 -11.39 10.54
CA LEU A 190 6.21 -12.02 11.06
C LEU A 190 5.11 -11.99 10.01
N MET A 191 4.70 -13.16 9.53
CA MET A 191 3.71 -13.26 8.46
C MET A 191 2.59 -14.27 8.78
N GLY A 192 1.34 -13.82 8.73
CA GLY A 192 0.16 -14.67 8.79
C GLY A 192 -0.57 -14.68 7.45
N LEU A 193 -0.73 -15.86 6.85
CA LEU A 193 -1.38 -16.04 5.56
C LEU A 193 -2.70 -16.77 5.77
N GLY A 194 -3.79 -16.19 5.29
CA GLY A 194 -5.10 -16.83 5.25
C GLY A 194 -5.13 -18.01 4.27
N PRO A 195 -6.30 -18.65 4.10
CA PRO A 195 -6.46 -19.72 3.14
C PRO A 195 -6.05 -19.30 1.74
N THR A 196 -5.35 -20.17 1.01
CA THR A 196 -4.92 -19.88 -0.37
C THR A 196 -4.99 -21.10 -1.26
N GLU A 197 -5.60 -20.99 -2.44
CA GLU A 197 -5.63 -22.10 -3.40
C GLU A 197 -4.24 -22.31 -4.01
N ASP A 198 -3.68 -21.28 -4.64
CA ASP A 198 -2.39 -21.32 -5.32
C ASP A 198 -1.42 -20.28 -4.74
N GLN A 199 -0.33 -20.75 -4.14
CA GLN A 199 0.60 -19.90 -3.40
C GLN A 199 2.04 -20.03 -3.90
N ARG A 200 2.64 -18.89 -4.29
CA ARG A 200 4.05 -18.78 -4.69
C ARG A 200 4.77 -17.73 -3.88
N LEU A 201 5.83 -18.15 -3.20
CA LEU A 201 6.59 -17.30 -2.28
C LEU A 201 8.07 -17.37 -2.63
N GLY A 202 8.67 -16.21 -2.89
CA GLY A 202 10.11 -16.04 -3.00
C GLY A 202 10.58 -15.11 -1.89
N LEU A 203 11.46 -15.59 -1.03
CA LEU A 203 12.11 -14.77 -0.01
C LEU A 203 13.59 -14.64 -0.29
N GLY A 204 14.06 -13.40 -0.30
CA GLY A 204 15.47 -13.08 -0.16
C GLY A 204 16.00 -13.43 1.24
N PRO A 205 17.28 -13.15 1.48
CA PRO A 205 17.92 -13.42 2.77
C PRO A 205 17.24 -12.66 3.90
N GLY A 206 17.38 -13.13 5.14
CA GLY A 206 16.90 -12.36 6.28
C GLY A 206 17.36 -12.86 7.65
N GLY A 207 16.95 -12.16 8.69
CA GLY A 207 17.16 -12.54 10.08
C GLY A 207 16.16 -13.61 10.52
N ASN A 208 15.23 -13.26 11.42
CA ASN A 208 14.28 -14.22 11.98
C ASN A 208 12.99 -14.28 11.17
N LEU A 209 12.66 -15.46 10.64
CA LEU A 209 11.48 -15.67 9.81
C LEU A 209 10.44 -16.52 10.53
N THR A 210 9.32 -15.92 10.92
CA THR A 210 8.16 -16.63 11.49
C THR A 210 6.95 -16.52 10.58
N ARG A 211 6.38 -17.66 10.19
CA ARG A 211 5.18 -17.70 9.35
C ARG A 211 4.13 -18.68 9.85
N ARG A 212 2.86 -18.30 9.67
CA ARG A 212 1.70 -19.18 9.80
C ARG A 212 0.92 -19.18 8.50
N LEU A 213 0.70 -20.37 7.95
CA LEU A 213 -0.08 -20.58 6.74
C LEU A 213 -1.43 -21.17 7.10
N GLY A 214 -2.51 -20.58 6.58
CA GLY A 214 -3.83 -21.18 6.57
C GLY A 214 -3.88 -22.44 5.69
N PRO A 215 -5.02 -23.15 5.70
CA PRO A 215 -5.23 -24.28 4.81
C PRO A 215 -5.18 -23.83 3.34
N GLY A 216 -4.66 -24.67 2.45
CA GLY A 216 -4.51 -24.31 1.05
C GLY A 216 -4.38 -25.48 0.08
N GLY A 217 -4.38 -25.16 -1.20
CA GLY A 217 -4.11 -26.10 -2.28
C GLY A 217 -2.60 -26.28 -2.46
N ASP A 218 -2.04 -25.59 -3.45
CA ASP A 218 -0.66 -25.76 -3.88
C ASP A 218 0.24 -24.66 -3.32
N LEU A 219 1.32 -25.07 -2.64
CA LEU A 219 2.31 -24.18 -2.05
C LEU A 219 3.69 -24.41 -2.68
N THR A 220 4.20 -23.37 -3.35
CA THR A 220 5.59 -23.29 -3.81
C THR A 220 6.37 -22.21 -3.07
N MET A 221 7.49 -22.58 -2.46
CA MET A 221 8.35 -21.65 -1.72
C MET A 221 9.82 -21.77 -2.13
N GLY A 222 10.46 -20.63 -2.36
CA GLY A 222 11.91 -20.50 -2.47
C GLY A 222 12.45 -19.59 -1.37
N LEU A 223 13.39 -20.09 -0.59
CA LEU A 223 14.02 -19.36 0.51
C LEU A 223 15.53 -19.25 0.28
N ASP A 224 16.02 -18.01 0.25
CA ASP A 224 17.43 -17.72 0.47
C ASP A 224 17.80 -17.89 1.97
N PRO A 225 19.09 -17.87 2.32
CA PRO A 225 19.55 -18.10 3.70
C PRO A 225 18.90 -17.16 4.71
N ALA A 226 18.52 -17.72 5.86
CA ALA A 226 18.03 -16.97 7.02
C ALA A 226 18.79 -17.42 8.28
N GLU A 227 18.75 -16.60 9.33
CA GLU A 227 19.28 -16.97 10.65
C GLU A 227 18.38 -18.06 11.26
N ASP A 228 17.11 -17.73 11.50
CA ASP A 228 16.09 -18.63 12.05
C ASP A 228 14.88 -18.75 11.13
N LEU A 229 14.37 -19.98 10.96
CA LEU A 229 13.12 -20.24 10.24
C LEU A 229 12.11 -21.03 11.07
N ARG A 230 10.93 -20.43 11.30
CA ARG A 230 9.77 -21.04 11.96
C ARG A 230 8.55 -21.02 11.03
N LEU A 231 8.13 -22.21 10.59
CA LEU A 231 6.94 -22.35 9.74
C LEU A 231 5.87 -23.19 10.43
N GLY A 232 4.68 -22.61 10.60
CA GLY A 232 3.46 -23.32 10.94
C GLY A 232 2.60 -23.50 9.70
N LEU A 233 2.31 -24.75 9.33
CA LEU A 233 1.53 -25.09 8.14
C LEU A 233 0.14 -25.60 8.53
N GLY A 234 -0.91 -25.01 7.99
CA GLY A 234 -2.22 -25.64 7.89
C GLY A 234 -2.22 -26.78 6.86
N PRO A 235 -3.36 -27.49 6.70
CA PRO A 235 -3.52 -28.51 5.67
C PRO A 235 -3.20 -27.96 4.28
N VAL A 236 -2.28 -28.59 3.55
CA VAL A 236 -1.93 -28.23 2.16
C VAL A 236 -2.09 -29.43 1.24
N GLY A 237 -2.50 -29.19 0.00
CA GLY A 237 -2.59 -30.18 -1.07
C GLY A 237 -1.21 -30.61 -1.55
N GLU A 238 -0.53 -29.75 -2.29
CA GLU A 238 0.85 -29.97 -2.77
C GLU A 238 1.83 -28.99 -2.11
N LEU A 239 2.99 -29.50 -1.67
CA LEU A 239 4.06 -28.69 -1.08
C LEU A 239 5.37 -28.87 -1.85
N THR A 240 5.88 -27.77 -2.41
CA THR A 240 7.21 -27.69 -3.02
C THR A 240 8.05 -26.63 -2.32
N MET A 241 9.19 -27.03 -1.75
CA MET A 241 10.13 -26.10 -1.10
C MET A 241 11.53 -26.21 -1.69
N ARG A 242 12.17 -25.05 -1.90
CA ARG A 242 13.59 -24.93 -2.24
C ARG A 242 14.29 -24.08 -1.18
N LEU A 243 15.22 -24.70 -0.47
CA LEU A 243 15.94 -24.08 0.65
C LEU A 243 17.42 -23.95 0.29
N ARG A 244 17.99 -22.77 0.49
CA ARG A 244 19.44 -22.58 0.64
C ARG A 244 19.83 -22.70 2.13
N PRO A 245 21.10 -22.96 2.48
CA PRO A 245 21.49 -23.28 3.86
C PRO A 245 21.00 -22.22 4.87
N THR A 246 20.45 -22.68 6.00
CA THR A 246 19.93 -21.88 7.13
C THR A 246 20.60 -22.41 8.41
N GLU A 247 20.80 -21.56 9.42
CA GLU A 247 21.45 -21.97 10.67
C GLU A 247 20.52 -22.85 11.52
N ASP A 248 19.27 -22.39 11.78
CA ASP A 248 18.27 -23.14 12.56
C ASP A 248 16.88 -23.21 11.89
N GLN A 249 16.25 -24.39 11.96
CA GLN A 249 14.98 -24.68 11.27
C GLN A 249 13.98 -25.41 12.17
N SER A 250 12.74 -24.91 12.22
CA SER A 250 11.62 -25.56 12.92
C SER A 250 10.36 -25.58 12.04
N LEU A 251 9.82 -26.77 11.82
CA LEU A 251 8.59 -27.01 11.07
C LEU A 251 7.51 -27.60 11.99
N GLY A 252 6.36 -26.93 12.07
CA GLY A 252 5.18 -27.40 12.79
C GLY A 252 4.04 -27.66 11.82
N LEU A 253 3.53 -28.90 11.79
CA LEU A 253 2.33 -29.25 11.04
C LEU A 253 1.11 -29.11 11.97
N GLY A 254 0.11 -28.36 11.53
CA GLY A 254 -1.19 -28.30 12.20
C GLY A 254 -1.93 -29.64 12.14
N PRO A 255 -2.85 -29.90 13.09
CA PRO A 255 -3.74 -31.06 13.05
C PRO A 255 -4.78 -30.98 11.93
#